data_AF-A0A841HES1-F1
#
_entry.id   AF-A0A841HES1-F1
#
_cell.length_a   1.000
_cell.length_b   1.000
_cell.length_c   1.000
_cell.angle_alpha   90.00
_cell.angle_beta   90.00
_cell.angle_gamma   90.00
#
_symmetry.space_group_name_H-M   'P 1'
#
loop_
_entity.id
_entity.type
_entity.pdbx_description
1 polymer ?
#
loop_
_entity_poly.entity_id
_entity_poly.type
_entity_poly.pdbx_seq_one_letter_code
_entity_poly.pdbx_strand_id
1 'polypeptide(L)'
;MLTWRVDRGVIAELHHAGRNLIRPWGIETADSSGFFSLEPGIGYRHEREVEEYEGDHTRSASRHVVRMPEGYWSLRTAARVEGTVLHRQATLHSLEDTILMDFVMRFRFRREFFSTAQIAGKTIQHRRSDVYHQYAVRSARLDGPEMSVVIEIENASCGRVMQPMLYVRDHADEWVVHARMLPSEHRKEVIKVCNGWAGTRSLPSWMSGPILAVPGLRTFLRYRNERKPYPRIIGRLFNPNAFPMAMLSGGESLAWNVRMSLV
;
A
#
# COMPACT_ATOMS: atom_id res chain seq x y z
N MET A 1 20.91 2.18 -17.43
CA MET A 1 20.80 3.06 -16.25
C MET A 1 19.35 3.48 -16.07
N LEU A 2 18.88 3.63 -14.84
CA LEU A 2 17.58 4.18 -14.53
C LEU A 2 17.64 5.71 -14.49
N THR A 3 16.60 6.35 -15.00
CA THR A 3 16.31 7.77 -14.75
C THR A 3 14.89 7.88 -14.22
N TRP A 4 14.56 8.98 -13.56
CA TRP A 4 13.25 9.13 -12.94
C TRP A 4 12.70 10.55 -13.04
N ARG A 5 11.41 10.68 -12.76
CA ARG A 5 10.75 11.95 -12.50
C ARG A 5 10.01 11.83 -11.18
N VAL A 6 10.33 12.70 -10.24
CA VAL A 6 9.64 12.81 -8.96
C VAL A 6 8.81 14.09 -8.97
N ASP A 7 7.55 13.97 -8.58
CA ASP A 7 6.62 15.09 -8.46
C ASP A 7 5.94 15.02 -7.10
N ARG A 8 6.12 16.05 -6.26
CA ARG A 8 5.53 16.15 -4.91
C ARG A 8 5.70 14.87 -4.08
N GLY A 9 6.93 14.34 -4.02
CA GLY A 9 7.26 13.15 -3.23
C GLY A 9 6.75 11.82 -3.82
N VAL A 10 6.14 11.85 -4.99
CA VAL A 10 5.69 10.68 -5.76
C VAL A 10 6.69 10.42 -6.87
N ILE A 11 7.18 9.18 -6.99
CA ILE A 11 7.96 8.80 -8.17
C ILE A 11 6.96 8.62 -9.31
N ALA A 12 6.76 9.68 -10.09
CA ALA A 12 5.77 9.76 -11.16
C ALA A 12 6.17 8.88 -12.34
N GLU A 13 7.46 8.83 -12.63
CA GLU A 13 8.02 8.05 -13.74
C GLU A 13 9.37 7.45 -13.35
N LEU A 14 9.66 6.29 -13.93
CA LEU A 14 10.93 5.60 -13.79
C LEU A 14 11.24 4.96 -15.14
N HIS A 15 12.29 5.43 -15.79
CA HIS A 15 12.65 5.08 -17.15
C HIS A 15 13.83 4.12 -17.20
N HIS A 16 13.74 3.16 -18.10
CA HIS A 16 14.85 2.32 -18.53
C HIS A 16 14.85 2.25 -20.06
N ALA A 17 16.02 2.43 -20.68
CA ALA A 17 16.15 2.47 -22.14
C ALA A 17 15.14 3.43 -22.83
N GLY A 18 14.89 4.59 -22.21
CA GLY A 18 13.96 5.62 -22.72
C GLY A 18 12.47 5.30 -22.56
N ARG A 19 12.11 4.19 -21.88
CA ARG A 19 10.72 3.76 -21.66
C ARG A 19 10.36 3.88 -20.19
N ASN A 20 9.22 4.52 -19.89
CA ASN A 20 8.69 4.59 -18.53
C ASN A 20 8.11 3.23 -18.13
N LEU A 21 8.67 2.60 -17.11
CA LEU A 21 8.30 1.27 -16.64
C LEU A 21 7.05 1.29 -15.74
N ILE A 22 6.67 2.44 -15.22
CA ILE A 22 5.81 2.54 -14.04
C ILE A 22 4.55 3.37 -14.27
N ARG A 23 3.58 3.17 -13.38
CA ARG A 23 2.60 4.18 -12.97
C ARG A 23 3.10 4.81 -11.65
N PRO A 24 2.56 5.95 -11.20
CA PRO A 24 3.11 6.68 -10.05
C PRO A 24 3.24 5.83 -8.76
N TRP A 25 4.34 6.00 -8.04
CA TRP A 25 4.62 5.30 -6.77
C TRP A 25 4.56 6.26 -5.60
N GLY A 26 3.83 5.86 -4.56
CA GLY A 26 3.64 6.67 -3.36
C GLY A 26 3.59 5.84 -2.10
N ILE A 27 3.20 6.52 -1.03
CA ILE A 27 2.89 5.95 0.27
C ILE A 27 1.38 6.06 0.49
N GLU A 28 0.79 5.04 1.08
CA GLU A 28 -0.64 5.00 1.40
C GLU A 28 -0.88 4.51 2.82
N THR A 29 -1.96 4.98 3.43
CA THR A 29 -2.47 4.48 4.70
C THR A 29 -3.96 4.85 4.82
N ALA A 30 -4.69 4.16 5.70
CA ALA A 30 -6.10 4.44 5.96
C ALA A 30 -6.42 4.31 7.44
N ASP A 31 -7.47 5.00 7.89
CA ASP A 31 -8.12 4.73 9.18
C ASP A 31 -9.53 4.14 8.92
N SER A 32 -10.48 4.24 9.85
CA SER A 32 -11.83 3.72 9.60
C SER A 32 -12.62 4.46 8.54
N SER A 33 -12.34 5.74 8.31
CA SER A 33 -13.24 6.62 7.57
C SER A 33 -12.55 7.48 6.52
N GLY A 34 -11.22 7.59 6.55
CA GLY A 34 -10.37 8.30 5.61
C GLY A 34 -9.33 7.40 4.96
N PHE A 35 -8.77 7.91 3.86
CA PHE A 35 -7.70 7.29 3.10
C PHE A 35 -6.70 8.35 2.68
N PHE A 36 -5.44 8.10 2.96
CA PHE A 36 -4.32 8.93 2.54
C PHE A 36 -3.53 8.22 1.44
N SER A 37 -3.18 8.98 0.40
CA SER A 37 -2.24 8.59 -0.64
C SER A 37 -1.41 9.80 -1.01
N LEU A 38 -0.12 9.60 -1.29
CA LEU A 38 0.71 10.65 -1.89
C LEU A 38 0.33 10.94 -3.35
N GLU A 39 -0.24 9.97 -4.07
CA GLU A 39 -0.62 10.16 -5.48
C GLU A 39 -1.69 11.25 -5.63
N PRO A 40 -1.50 12.26 -6.51
CA PRO A 40 -2.45 13.34 -6.69
C PRO A 40 -3.85 12.86 -7.06
N GLY A 41 -4.87 13.47 -6.45
CA GLY A 41 -6.28 13.13 -6.70
C GLY A 41 -6.71 11.79 -6.08
N ILE A 42 -5.84 11.11 -5.32
CA ILE A 42 -6.17 9.90 -4.58
C ILE A 42 -6.20 10.20 -3.08
N GLY A 43 -7.17 9.61 -2.39
CA GLY A 43 -7.39 9.82 -0.96
C GLY A 43 -8.64 10.66 -0.69
N TYR A 44 -9.13 10.59 0.53
CA TYR A 44 -10.29 11.33 0.99
C TYR A 44 -10.25 11.48 2.51
N ARG A 45 -10.87 12.54 3.02
CA ARG A 45 -11.01 12.84 4.46
C ARG A 45 -9.66 12.78 5.18
N HIS A 46 -8.77 13.67 4.76
CA HIS A 46 -7.53 13.98 5.43
C HIS A 46 -7.18 15.43 5.12
N GLU A 47 -6.37 16.04 5.97
CA GLU A 47 -5.83 17.38 5.78
C GLU A 47 -4.31 17.29 5.79
N ARG A 48 -3.67 17.95 4.82
CA ARG A 48 -2.21 18.07 4.76
C ARG A 48 -1.85 19.45 5.29
N GLU A 49 -1.25 19.49 6.47
CA GLU A 49 -0.86 20.74 7.14
C GLU A 49 0.52 21.22 6.68
N VAL A 50 1.41 20.27 6.37
CA VAL A 50 2.76 20.55 5.88
C VAL A 50 3.04 19.65 4.69
N GLU A 51 3.63 20.23 3.65
CA GLU A 51 4.12 19.54 2.46
C GLU A 51 5.45 20.16 2.03
N GLU A 52 6.55 19.45 2.29
CA GLU A 52 7.91 19.88 1.97
C GLU A 52 8.53 18.86 1.01
N TYR A 53 9.23 19.37 -0.01
CA TYR A 53 9.80 18.55 -1.08
C TYR A 53 11.20 19.03 -1.42
N GLU A 54 12.13 18.09 -1.53
CA GLU A 54 13.48 18.34 -2.02
C GLU A 54 13.94 17.18 -2.89
N GLY A 55 14.88 17.44 -3.79
CA GLY A 55 15.45 16.40 -4.64
C GLY A 55 16.00 16.90 -5.96
N ASP A 56 16.61 15.96 -6.66
CA ASP A 56 17.18 16.08 -7.97
C ASP A 56 16.90 14.81 -8.81
N HIS A 57 17.65 14.64 -9.89
CA HIS A 57 17.52 13.52 -10.82
C HIS A 57 18.05 12.18 -10.28
N THR A 58 18.57 12.14 -9.05
CA THR A 58 19.11 10.94 -8.38
C THR A 58 18.59 10.73 -6.96
N ARG A 59 18.15 11.80 -6.27
CA ARG A 59 17.66 11.75 -4.90
C ARG A 59 16.36 12.52 -4.74
N SER A 60 15.49 12.09 -3.84
CA SER A 60 14.33 12.87 -3.42
C SER A 60 14.04 12.64 -1.95
N ALA A 61 13.61 13.67 -1.26
CA ALA A 61 13.03 13.57 0.07
C ALA A 61 11.73 14.38 0.12
N SER A 62 10.80 13.95 0.97
CA SER A 62 9.63 14.76 1.28
C SER A 62 9.17 14.58 2.72
N ARG A 63 8.53 15.62 3.25
CA ARG A 63 7.92 15.60 4.56
C ARG A 63 6.47 16.07 4.47
N HIS A 64 5.60 15.31 5.12
CA HIS A 64 4.17 15.56 5.20
C HIS A 64 3.75 15.57 6.67
N VAL A 65 2.85 16.47 7.06
CA VAL A 65 2.14 16.40 8.34
C VAL A 65 0.66 16.29 8.02
N VAL A 66 0.03 15.23 8.50
CA VAL A 66 -1.29 14.80 8.04
C VAL A 66 -2.20 14.56 9.23
N ARG A 67 -3.37 15.19 9.18
CA ARG A 67 -4.50 14.92 10.06
C ARG A 67 -5.49 14.00 9.33
N MET A 68 -5.82 12.88 9.95
CA MET A 68 -6.91 11.99 9.54
C MET A 68 -7.99 11.97 10.64
N PRO A 69 -9.21 11.50 10.34
CA PRO A 69 -10.29 11.42 11.33
C PRO A 69 -9.90 10.73 12.64
N GLU A 70 -9.02 9.74 12.56
CA GLU A 70 -8.56 8.97 13.73
C GLU A 70 -7.04 8.92 13.80
N GLY A 71 -6.36 10.02 13.48
CA GLY A 71 -4.93 10.09 13.67
C GLY A 71 -4.30 11.42 13.30
N TYR A 72 -3.12 11.65 13.87
CA TYR A 72 -2.26 12.76 13.53
C TYR A 72 -0.82 12.30 13.50
N TRP A 73 -0.18 12.48 12.37
CA TRP A 73 1.13 11.89 12.13
C TRP A 73 1.93 12.70 11.11
N SER A 74 3.24 12.51 11.14
CA SER A 74 4.14 13.01 10.11
C SER A 74 4.72 11.85 9.30
N LEU A 75 4.89 12.07 8.00
CA LEU A 75 5.52 11.11 7.10
C LEU A 75 6.76 11.76 6.51
N ARG A 76 7.90 11.10 6.68
CA ARG A 76 9.14 11.43 5.98
C ARG A 76 9.42 10.35 4.95
N THR A 77 9.76 10.73 3.73
CA THR A 77 10.20 9.80 2.69
C THR A 77 11.54 10.23 2.14
N ALA A 78 12.33 9.26 1.71
CA ALA A 78 13.55 9.48 0.98
C ALA A 78 13.68 8.41 -0.10
N ALA A 79 14.24 8.76 -1.25
CA ALA A 79 14.52 7.81 -2.31
C ALA A 79 15.81 8.18 -3.03
N ARG A 80 16.49 7.18 -3.57
CA ARG A 80 17.75 7.35 -4.29
C ARG A 80 17.93 6.33 -5.39
N VAL A 81 18.27 6.78 -6.59
CA VAL A 81 18.63 5.94 -7.74
C VAL A 81 20.14 5.82 -7.87
N GLU A 82 20.62 4.60 -8.08
CA GLU A 82 22.01 4.27 -8.40
C GLU A 82 22.06 3.20 -9.48
N GLY A 83 22.46 3.57 -10.70
CA GLY A 83 22.59 2.59 -11.79
C GLY A 83 21.25 1.94 -12.13
N THR A 84 21.05 0.67 -11.76
CA THR A 84 19.81 -0.11 -11.94
C THR A 84 19.05 -0.35 -10.65
N VAL A 85 19.47 0.28 -9.56
CA VAL A 85 18.91 0.12 -8.22
C VAL A 85 18.22 1.41 -7.79
N LEU A 86 17.07 1.26 -7.14
CA LEU A 86 16.38 2.33 -6.44
C LEU A 86 16.17 1.93 -4.98
N HIS A 87 16.65 2.77 -4.07
CA HIS A 87 16.35 2.66 -2.64
C HIS A 87 15.21 3.61 -2.29
N ARG A 88 14.26 3.14 -1.48
CA ARG A 88 13.13 3.92 -0.97
C ARG A 88 13.01 3.72 0.53
N GLN A 89 12.84 4.82 1.24
CA GLN A 89 12.63 4.87 2.67
C GLN A 89 11.37 5.66 2.98
N ALA A 90 10.64 5.22 4.00
CA ALA A 90 9.48 5.95 4.50
C ALA A 90 9.36 5.73 6.00
N THR A 91 9.16 6.80 6.75
CA THR A 91 8.94 6.77 8.20
C THR A 91 7.67 7.54 8.52
N LEU A 92 6.68 6.85 9.05
CA LEU A 92 5.48 7.45 9.65
C LEU A 92 5.73 7.56 11.15
N HIS A 93 5.62 8.77 11.69
CA HIS A 93 5.75 9.07 13.10
C HIS A 93 4.43 9.62 13.64
N SER A 94 3.86 8.92 14.63
CA SER A 94 2.61 9.30 15.27
C SER A 94 2.84 10.53 16.15
N LEU A 95 2.13 11.62 15.88
CA LEU A 95 2.19 12.85 16.69
C LEU A 95 1.20 12.79 17.84
N GLU A 96 0.10 12.06 17.67
CA GLU A 96 -0.90 11.69 18.67
C GLU A 96 -1.25 10.21 18.53
N ASP A 97 -2.09 9.66 19.41
CA ASP A 97 -2.64 8.31 19.23
C ASP A 97 -3.36 8.20 17.89
N THR A 98 -2.92 7.26 17.05
CA THR A 98 -3.34 7.14 15.65
C THR A 98 -3.80 5.72 15.35
N ILE A 99 -4.97 5.60 14.72
CA ILE A 99 -5.51 4.33 14.26
C ILE A 99 -5.16 4.12 12.78
N LEU A 100 -4.42 3.06 12.48
CA LEU A 100 -4.06 2.67 11.11
C LEU A 100 -4.64 1.30 10.74
N MET A 101 -5.16 1.22 9.54
CA MET A 101 -5.56 -0.02 8.86
C MET A 101 -4.35 -0.73 8.25
N ASP A 102 -3.44 0.06 7.68
CA ASP A 102 -2.19 -0.39 7.06
C ASP A 102 -1.21 0.76 6.90
N PHE A 103 0.05 0.45 6.58
CA PHE A 103 1.05 1.41 6.14
C PHE A 103 1.78 0.85 4.93
N VAL A 104 1.60 1.48 3.77
CA VAL A 104 1.91 0.92 2.46
C VAL A 104 2.96 1.75 1.75
N MET A 105 4.02 1.11 1.28
CA MET A 105 4.85 1.59 0.19
C MET A 105 4.44 0.88 -1.10
N ARG A 106 3.83 1.64 -2.01
CA ARG A 106 3.26 1.10 -3.26
C ARG A 106 4.24 1.18 -4.42
N PHE A 107 4.23 0.13 -5.23
CA PHE A 107 4.90 0.04 -6.52
C PHE A 107 3.87 -0.42 -7.57
N ARG A 108 3.79 0.30 -8.68
CA ARG A 108 2.90 0.04 -9.83
C ARG A 108 3.73 -0.06 -11.10
N PHE A 109 3.78 -1.24 -11.70
CA PHE A 109 4.54 -1.51 -12.92
C PHE A 109 3.59 -1.71 -14.08
N ARG A 110 3.91 -1.16 -15.25
CA ARG A 110 3.10 -1.38 -16.44
C ARG A 110 3.23 -2.85 -16.87
N ARG A 111 2.10 -3.50 -17.14
CA ARG A 111 2.04 -4.92 -17.53
C ARG A 111 2.85 -5.21 -18.80
N GLU A 112 2.93 -4.27 -19.73
CA GLU A 112 3.62 -4.46 -21.03
C GLU A 112 5.08 -4.91 -20.88
N PHE A 113 5.72 -4.63 -19.74
CA PHE A 113 7.09 -5.03 -19.47
C PHE A 113 7.23 -6.34 -18.71
N PHE A 114 6.18 -6.81 -18.03
CA PHE A 114 6.26 -7.95 -17.11
C PHE A 114 5.08 -8.89 -17.32
N SER A 115 5.36 -10.12 -17.76
CA SER A 115 4.34 -11.13 -18.04
C SER A 115 3.92 -11.89 -16.78
N THR A 116 4.84 -12.06 -15.83
CA THR A 116 4.60 -12.87 -14.62
C THR A 116 5.14 -12.20 -13.36
N ALA A 117 4.67 -12.67 -12.21
CA ALA A 117 5.19 -12.33 -10.91
C ALA A 117 5.55 -13.58 -10.12
N GLN A 118 6.59 -13.50 -9.30
CA GLN A 118 6.99 -14.53 -8.35
C GLN A 118 6.94 -13.98 -6.93
N ILE A 119 6.24 -14.68 -6.04
CA ILE A 119 6.18 -14.36 -4.62
C ILE A 119 5.91 -15.62 -3.80
N ALA A 120 6.62 -15.79 -2.68
CA ALA A 120 6.46 -16.96 -1.79
C ALA A 120 6.54 -18.32 -2.52
N GLY A 121 7.46 -18.44 -3.48
CA GLY A 121 7.66 -19.66 -4.28
C GLY A 121 6.55 -19.93 -5.33
N LYS A 122 5.63 -18.99 -5.54
CA LYS A 122 4.54 -19.13 -6.50
C LYS A 122 4.74 -18.20 -7.69
N THR A 123 4.48 -18.71 -8.87
CA THR A 123 4.42 -17.94 -10.12
C THR A 123 2.98 -17.57 -10.45
N ILE A 124 2.74 -16.29 -10.70
CA ILE A 124 1.44 -15.71 -11.00
C ILE A 124 1.49 -15.12 -12.41
N GLN A 125 0.49 -15.46 -13.22
CA GLN A 125 0.31 -14.94 -14.57
C GLN A 125 -0.60 -13.71 -14.53
N HIS A 126 -0.33 -12.67 -15.33
CA HIS A 126 -1.23 -11.51 -15.39
C HIS A 126 -2.55 -11.88 -16.07
N ARG A 127 -3.64 -11.97 -15.30
CA ARG A 127 -4.98 -12.36 -15.76
C ARG A 127 -6.04 -11.31 -15.46
N ARG A 128 -5.65 -10.12 -14.99
CA ARG A 128 -6.56 -9.06 -14.52
C ARG A 128 -7.52 -9.56 -13.44
N SER A 129 -7.01 -10.38 -12.52
CA SER A 129 -7.81 -11.07 -11.52
C SER A 129 -8.16 -10.20 -10.31
N ASP A 130 -7.40 -9.14 -10.06
CA ASP A 130 -7.50 -8.30 -8.86
C ASP A 130 -7.34 -9.04 -7.53
N VAL A 131 -6.73 -10.22 -7.55
CA VAL A 131 -6.44 -11.01 -6.36
C VAL A 131 -5.13 -10.56 -5.71
N TYR A 132 -5.17 -10.35 -4.41
CA TYR A 132 -4.01 -9.94 -3.62
C TYR A 132 -3.27 -11.18 -3.14
N HIS A 133 -2.14 -11.47 -3.78
CA HIS A 133 -1.24 -12.56 -3.39
C HIS A 133 -0.28 -12.05 -2.30
N GLN A 134 -0.75 -12.08 -1.05
CA GLN A 134 -0.07 -11.47 0.11
C GLN A 134 0.57 -12.50 1.04
N TYR A 135 1.86 -12.32 1.37
CA TYR A 135 2.64 -13.25 2.19
C TYR A 135 3.63 -12.52 3.11
N ALA A 136 4.00 -13.16 4.22
CA ALA A 136 5.05 -12.71 5.13
C ALA A 136 6.43 -13.05 4.56
N VAL A 137 6.78 -12.43 3.43
CA VAL A 137 8.06 -12.60 2.72
C VAL A 137 8.73 -11.26 2.52
N ARG A 138 10.04 -11.26 2.29
CA ARG A 138 10.81 -10.02 2.11
C ARG A 138 10.94 -9.61 0.65
N SER A 139 10.69 -10.51 -0.31
CA SER A 139 10.89 -10.21 -1.73
C SER A 139 9.80 -10.74 -2.65
N ALA A 140 9.62 -10.02 -3.74
CA ALA A 140 8.83 -10.41 -4.90
C ALA A 140 9.57 -10.00 -6.16
N ARG A 141 9.35 -10.74 -7.23
CA ARG A 141 9.96 -10.50 -8.54
C ARG A 141 8.88 -10.37 -9.60
N LEU A 142 9.05 -9.45 -10.53
CA LEU A 142 8.29 -9.35 -11.76
C LEU A 142 9.21 -9.73 -12.92
N ASP A 143 8.76 -10.63 -13.77
CA ASP A 143 9.56 -11.15 -14.90
C ASP A 143 8.95 -10.71 -16.22
N GLY A 144 9.81 -10.17 -17.08
CA GLY A 144 9.52 -9.75 -18.43
C GLY A 144 10.41 -10.46 -19.45
N PRO A 145 10.11 -10.32 -20.77
CA PRO A 145 10.94 -10.86 -21.82
C PRO A 145 12.35 -10.25 -21.88
N GLU A 146 12.47 -8.97 -21.56
CA GLU A 146 13.71 -8.19 -21.71
C GLU A 146 14.40 -7.89 -20.37
N MET A 147 13.66 -7.90 -19.27
CA MET A 147 14.15 -7.49 -17.95
C MET A 147 13.30 -8.07 -16.84
N SER A 148 13.87 -8.12 -15.64
CA SER A 148 13.15 -8.45 -14.41
C SER A 148 13.29 -7.33 -13.38
N VAL A 149 12.29 -7.17 -12.52
CA VAL A 149 12.37 -6.29 -11.36
C VAL A 149 12.24 -7.10 -10.09
N VAL A 150 13.13 -6.88 -9.14
CA VAL A 150 13.05 -7.44 -7.78
C VAL A 150 12.74 -6.31 -6.80
N ILE A 151 11.73 -6.53 -5.96
CA ILE A 151 11.39 -5.67 -4.82
C ILE A 151 11.76 -6.41 -3.55
N GLU A 152 12.56 -5.79 -2.70
CA GLU A 152 13.08 -6.37 -1.47
C GLU A 152 12.91 -5.42 -0.27
N ILE A 153 12.30 -5.91 0.80
CA ILE A 153 12.24 -5.26 2.11
C ILE A 153 13.58 -5.50 2.82
N GLU A 154 14.51 -4.57 2.66
CA GLU A 154 15.81 -4.59 3.34
C GLU A 154 15.62 -4.49 4.86
N ASN A 155 14.76 -3.55 5.29
CA ASN A 155 14.42 -3.38 6.70
C ASN A 155 12.99 -2.88 6.89
N ALA A 156 12.39 -3.23 8.03
CA ALA A 156 11.09 -2.76 8.45
C ALA A 156 11.08 -2.59 9.98
N SER A 157 10.62 -1.44 10.46
CA SER A 157 10.32 -1.21 11.88
C SER A 157 8.83 -1.06 12.04
N CYS A 158 8.16 -2.04 12.64
CA CYS A 158 6.69 -2.14 12.67
C CYS A 158 6.09 -2.10 14.09
N GLY A 159 6.89 -1.81 15.11
CA GLY A 159 6.46 -1.91 16.50
C GLY A 159 5.94 -3.32 16.85
N ARG A 160 5.07 -3.42 17.85
CA ARG A 160 4.45 -4.70 18.27
C ARG A 160 3.13 -5.00 17.56
N VAL A 161 2.41 -3.94 17.15
CA VAL A 161 1.01 -4.03 16.70
C VAL A 161 0.86 -4.20 15.19
N MET A 162 1.94 -4.07 14.43
CA MET A 162 1.95 -4.29 12.98
C MET A 162 2.99 -5.35 12.60
N GLN A 163 2.78 -5.97 11.44
CA GLN A 163 3.72 -6.90 10.83
C GLN A 163 3.94 -6.59 9.35
N PRO A 164 5.17 -6.72 8.83
CA PRO A 164 5.47 -6.47 7.43
C PRO A 164 5.01 -7.64 6.56
N MET A 165 4.41 -7.31 5.43
CA MET A 165 3.95 -8.23 4.40
C MET A 165 4.37 -7.68 3.04
N LEU A 166 4.54 -8.57 2.08
CA LEU A 166 4.63 -8.21 0.68
C LEU A 166 3.44 -8.81 -0.05
N TYR A 167 2.86 -8.08 -0.99
CA TYR A 167 1.85 -8.65 -1.88
C TYR A 167 2.09 -8.26 -3.33
N VAL A 168 1.63 -9.12 -4.23
CA VAL A 168 1.51 -8.84 -5.66
C VAL A 168 0.05 -8.98 -6.11
N ARG A 169 -0.42 -8.07 -6.97
CA ARG A 169 -1.76 -8.08 -7.56
C ARG A 169 -1.68 -7.71 -9.03
N ASP A 170 -2.40 -8.44 -9.87
CA ASP A 170 -2.60 -8.12 -11.29
C ASP A 170 -3.87 -7.28 -11.46
N HIS A 171 -3.72 -5.98 -11.67
CA HIS A 171 -4.82 -5.03 -11.80
C HIS A 171 -4.83 -4.42 -13.20
N ALA A 172 -5.95 -4.50 -13.92
CA ALA A 172 -6.12 -3.88 -15.24
C ALA A 172 -4.92 -4.07 -16.20
N ASP A 173 -4.13 -3.04 -16.46
CA ASP A 173 -2.92 -3.02 -17.31
C ASP A 173 -1.61 -2.87 -16.50
N GLU A 174 -1.63 -3.19 -15.21
CA GLU A 174 -0.49 -3.05 -14.30
C GLU A 174 -0.30 -4.23 -13.35
N TRP A 175 0.93 -4.37 -12.86
CA TRP A 175 1.25 -5.12 -11.65
C TRP A 175 1.37 -4.16 -10.49
N VAL A 176 0.71 -4.50 -9.38
CA VAL A 176 0.81 -3.76 -8.13
C VAL A 176 1.57 -4.60 -7.12
N VAL A 177 2.70 -4.09 -6.64
CA VAL A 177 3.48 -4.69 -5.56
C VAL A 177 3.45 -3.73 -4.38
N HIS A 178 3.02 -4.18 -3.21
CA HIS A 178 3.09 -3.37 -1.99
C HIS A 178 3.99 -4.02 -0.96
N ALA A 179 4.92 -3.23 -0.40
CA ALA A 179 5.41 -3.47 0.95
C ALA A 179 4.39 -2.85 1.91
N ARG A 180 3.69 -3.69 2.67
CA ARG A 180 2.51 -3.32 3.48
C ARG A 180 2.68 -3.80 4.90
N MET A 181 2.48 -2.91 5.87
CA MET A 181 2.36 -3.29 7.27
C MET A 181 0.89 -3.54 7.53
N LEU A 182 0.57 -4.67 8.15
CA LEU A 182 -0.78 -5.01 8.56
C LEU A 182 -0.85 -5.20 10.07
N PRO A 183 -2.01 -4.93 10.70
CA PRO A 183 -2.21 -5.19 12.12
C PRO A 183 -1.96 -6.67 12.47
N SER A 184 -0.99 -6.93 13.35
CA SER A 184 -0.81 -8.21 14.05
C SER A 184 -1.72 -8.25 15.29
N GLU A 185 -1.85 -7.11 15.97
CA GLU A 185 -2.79 -6.83 17.05
C GLU A 185 -3.71 -5.69 16.62
N HIS A 186 -4.97 -5.68 17.06
CA HIS A 186 -5.92 -4.66 16.66
C HIS A 186 -6.71 -4.11 17.85
N ARG A 187 -6.83 -2.79 17.90
CA ARG A 187 -7.64 -2.05 18.87
C ARG A 187 -9.12 -2.11 18.50
N LYS A 188 -9.41 -2.15 17.20
CA LYS A 188 -10.76 -2.21 16.64
C LYS A 188 -10.77 -2.95 15.31
N GLU A 189 -11.96 -3.32 14.89
CA GLU A 189 -12.21 -3.88 13.57
C GLU A 189 -13.48 -3.24 13.00
N VAL A 190 -13.45 -2.92 11.71
CA VAL A 190 -14.58 -2.27 11.02
C VAL A 190 -14.95 -3.04 9.77
N ILE A 191 -16.20 -2.94 9.35
CA ILE A 191 -16.64 -3.44 8.04
C ILE A 191 -16.73 -2.26 7.10
N LYS A 192 -15.94 -2.26 6.02
CA LYS A 192 -16.03 -1.27 4.93
C LYS A 192 -16.77 -1.83 3.73
N VAL A 193 -17.54 -0.96 3.08
CA VAL A 193 -18.30 -1.23 1.86
C VAL A 193 -17.48 -0.73 0.67
N CYS A 194 -16.71 -1.62 0.05
CA CYS A 194 -15.67 -1.26 -0.93
C CYS A 194 -16.22 -1.19 -2.37
N ASN A 195 -17.09 -0.23 -2.66
CA ASN A 195 -17.60 0.02 -4.00
C ASN A 195 -17.55 1.53 -4.34
N GLY A 196 -17.72 1.88 -5.62
CA GLY A 196 -17.64 3.27 -6.08
C GLY A 196 -18.73 4.20 -5.52
N TRP A 197 -19.91 3.67 -5.18
CA TRP A 197 -21.01 4.46 -4.60
C TRP A 197 -20.77 4.80 -3.11
N ALA A 198 -20.31 3.81 -2.34
CA ALA A 198 -20.05 3.94 -0.92
C ALA A 198 -18.66 4.55 -0.63
N GLY A 199 -17.78 4.65 -1.63
CA GLY A 199 -16.45 5.25 -1.48
C GLY A 199 -15.60 4.59 -0.39
N THR A 200 -15.79 3.28 -0.14
CA THR A 200 -15.06 2.53 0.90
C THR A 200 -15.36 2.99 2.33
N ARG A 201 -16.55 3.56 2.57
CA ARG A 201 -17.02 3.94 3.91
C ARG A 201 -17.20 2.74 4.82
N SER A 202 -16.89 2.93 6.10
CA SER A 202 -17.24 1.98 7.15
C SER A 202 -18.74 1.97 7.40
N LEU A 203 -19.28 0.79 7.69
CA LEU A 203 -20.59 0.64 8.31
C LEU A 203 -20.58 1.32 9.68
N PRO A 204 -21.73 1.88 10.13
CA PRO A 204 -21.88 2.37 11.49
C PRO A 204 -21.50 1.29 12.52
N SER A 205 -20.88 1.70 13.63
CA SER A 205 -20.40 0.79 14.68
C SER A 205 -21.48 -0.12 15.26
N TRP A 206 -22.71 0.40 15.39
CA TRP A 206 -23.86 -0.36 15.87
C TRP A 206 -24.28 -1.49 14.91
N MET A 207 -23.92 -1.40 13.63
CA MET A 207 -24.12 -2.48 12.64
C MET A 207 -22.93 -3.41 12.56
N SER A 208 -21.71 -2.86 12.54
CA SER A 208 -20.50 -3.68 12.37
C SER A 208 -20.22 -4.57 13.58
N GLY A 209 -20.46 -4.08 14.80
CA GLY A 209 -20.24 -4.81 16.05
C GLY A 209 -20.95 -6.16 16.09
N PRO A 210 -22.29 -6.22 15.95
CA PRO A 210 -23.02 -7.48 15.94
C PRO A 210 -22.59 -8.45 14.83
N ILE A 211 -22.27 -7.95 13.63
CA ILE A 211 -21.82 -8.80 12.52
C ILE A 211 -20.45 -9.43 12.82
N LEU A 212 -19.53 -8.63 13.35
CA LEU A 212 -18.17 -9.06 13.71
C LEU A 212 -18.13 -9.93 14.97
N ALA A 213 -19.17 -9.88 15.82
CA ALA A 213 -19.29 -10.76 16.98
C ALA A 213 -19.49 -12.24 16.59
N VAL A 214 -19.97 -12.51 15.37
CA VAL A 214 -20.14 -13.89 14.86
C VAL A 214 -18.81 -14.36 14.24
N PRO A 215 -18.08 -15.33 14.84
CA PRO A 215 -16.72 -15.68 14.42
C PRO A 215 -16.60 -16.15 12.96
N GLY A 216 -17.60 -16.90 12.49
CA GLY A 216 -17.65 -17.38 11.10
C GLY A 216 -17.80 -16.24 10.09
N LEU A 217 -18.69 -15.28 10.34
CA LEU A 217 -18.88 -14.11 9.48
C LEU A 217 -17.68 -13.18 9.53
N ARG A 218 -17.14 -12.93 10.73
CA ARG A 218 -15.90 -12.17 10.91
C ARG A 218 -14.76 -12.72 10.06
N THR A 219 -14.51 -14.03 10.16
CA THR A 219 -13.47 -14.72 9.38
C THR A 219 -13.73 -14.67 7.88
N PHE A 220 -15.00 -14.85 7.47
CA PHE A 220 -15.40 -14.78 6.08
C PHE A 220 -15.19 -13.39 5.46
N LEU A 221 -15.52 -12.32 6.20
CA LEU A 221 -15.45 -10.93 5.74
C LEU A 221 -14.02 -10.37 5.76
N ARG A 222 -13.14 -10.90 6.61
CA ARG A 222 -11.79 -10.36 6.81
C ARG A 222 -10.96 -10.41 5.53
N TYR A 223 -10.62 -9.23 5.01
CA TYR A 223 -9.93 -9.05 3.72
C TYR A 223 -10.57 -9.82 2.56
N ARG A 224 -11.89 -9.99 2.58
CA ARG A 224 -12.62 -10.90 1.69
C ARG A 224 -12.36 -10.63 0.21
N ASN A 225 -12.57 -9.39 -0.21
CA ASN A 225 -12.43 -8.94 -1.59
C ASN A 225 -10.97 -8.95 -2.04
N GLU A 226 -10.01 -8.75 -1.11
CA GLU A 226 -8.60 -8.86 -1.42
C GLU A 226 -8.23 -10.31 -1.78
N ARG A 227 -8.80 -11.30 -1.07
CA ARG A 227 -8.47 -12.72 -1.27
C ARG A 227 -9.26 -13.38 -2.39
N LYS A 228 -10.55 -13.04 -2.50
CA LYS A 228 -11.48 -13.65 -3.45
C LYS A 228 -12.58 -12.64 -3.77
N PRO A 229 -12.39 -11.83 -4.83
CA PRO A 229 -13.37 -10.86 -5.29
C PRO A 229 -14.77 -11.47 -5.42
N TYR A 230 -15.80 -10.68 -5.12
CA TYR A 230 -17.17 -11.18 -5.13
C TYR A 230 -17.63 -11.57 -6.55
N PRO A 231 -18.04 -12.83 -6.79
CA PRO A 231 -18.36 -13.29 -8.14
C PRO A 231 -19.70 -12.75 -8.65
N ARG A 232 -20.67 -12.50 -7.75
CA ARG A 232 -22.05 -12.09 -8.09
C ARG A 232 -22.22 -10.58 -7.99
N ILE A 233 -23.10 -10.03 -8.83
CA ILE A 233 -23.40 -8.59 -8.92
C ILE A 233 -23.79 -7.99 -7.57
N ILE A 234 -24.68 -8.64 -6.81
CA ILE A 234 -25.10 -8.18 -5.48
C ILE A 234 -23.91 -8.13 -4.50
N GLY A 235 -23.05 -9.15 -4.54
CA GLY A 235 -21.83 -9.18 -3.73
C GLY A 235 -20.84 -8.07 -4.11
N ARG A 236 -20.74 -7.72 -5.40
CA ARG A 236 -19.94 -6.56 -5.85
C ARG A 236 -20.58 -5.23 -5.48
N LEU A 237 -21.92 -5.18 -5.45
CA LEU A 237 -22.67 -3.98 -5.10
C LEU A 237 -22.47 -3.63 -3.63
N PHE A 238 -22.46 -4.58 -2.70
CA PHE A 238 -22.23 -4.28 -1.28
C PHE A 238 -20.76 -4.40 -0.87
N ASN A 239 -20.03 -5.36 -1.45
CA ASN A 239 -18.61 -5.62 -1.21
C ASN A 239 -18.13 -5.37 0.25
N PRO A 240 -18.74 -6.03 1.26
CA PRO A 240 -18.36 -5.84 2.65
C PRO A 240 -17.03 -6.54 2.93
N ASN A 241 -16.16 -5.83 3.65
CA ASN A 241 -14.82 -6.30 4.01
C ASN A 241 -14.50 -5.88 5.44
N ALA A 242 -14.13 -6.85 6.28
CA ALA A 242 -13.68 -6.58 7.63
C ALA A 242 -12.18 -6.25 7.62
N PHE A 243 -11.83 -5.16 8.29
CA PHE A 243 -10.48 -4.63 8.41
C PHE A 243 -10.10 -4.43 9.88
N PRO A 244 -9.14 -5.21 10.41
CA PRO A 244 -8.55 -4.91 11.71
C PRO A 244 -7.76 -3.60 11.61
N MET A 245 -7.66 -2.88 12.72
CA MET A 245 -6.93 -1.61 12.81
C MET A 245 -6.08 -1.56 14.07
N ALA A 246 -4.81 -1.22 13.89
CA ALA A 246 -3.85 -1.07 14.98
C ALA A 246 -3.90 0.37 15.52
N MET A 247 -3.58 0.53 16.80
CA MET A 247 -3.37 1.81 17.41
C MET A 247 -1.87 2.01 17.61
N LEU A 248 -1.33 3.08 17.02
CA LEU A 248 -0.01 3.59 17.33
C LEU A 248 -0.16 4.67 18.41
N SER A 249 0.60 4.56 19.48
CA SER A 249 0.66 5.62 20.49
C SER A 249 1.41 6.84 19.99
N GLY A 250 1.07 8.02 20.52
CA GLY A 250 1.85 9.23 20.28
C GLY A 250 3.35 9.01 20.53
N GLY A 251 4.19 9.39 19.58
CA GLY A 251 5.63 9.18 19.60
C GLY A 251 6.12 7.87 18.95
N GLU A 252 5.24 6.90 18.68
CA GLU A 252 5.63 5.67 17.98
C GLU A 252 5.89 5.92 16.49
N SER A 253 6.69 5.05 15.88
CA SER A 253 7.03 5.16 14.45
C SER A 253 6.94 3.82 13.74
N LEU A 254 6.50 3.87 12.48
CA LEU A 254 6.63 2.78 11.51
C LEU A 254 7.65 3.20 10.45
N ALA A 255 8.52 2.29 10.02
CA ALA A 255 9.53 2.60 9.02
C ALA A 255 9.73 1.48 7.99
N TRP A 256 9.98 1.89 6.76
CA TRP A 256 10.34 1.04 5.63
C TRP A 256 11.72 1.41 5.09
N ASN A 257 12.51 0.40 4.76
CA ASN A 257 13.59 0.49 3.79
C ASN A 257 13.40 -0.61 2.75
N VAL A 258 13.12 -0.20 1.51
CA VAL A 258 12.79 -1.09 0.40
C VAL A 258 13.69 -0.77 -0.77
N ARG A 259 14.29 -1.82 -1.32
CA ARG A 259 15.12 -1.77 -2.52
C ARG A 259 14.35 -2.32 -3.71
N MET A 260 14.44 -1.63 -4.83
CA MET A 260 14.06 -2.15 -6.14
C MET A 260 15.34 -2.33 -6.96
N SER A 261 15.47 -3.45 -7.65
CA SER A 261 16.57 -3.69 -8.59
C SER A 261 16.05 -4.19 -9.92
N LEU A 262 16.51 -3.55 -10.99
CA LEU A 262 16.32 -4.02 -12.35
C LEU A 262 17.46 -4.99 -12.70
N VAL A 263 17.09 -6.19 -13.15
CA VAL A 263 17.96 -7.33 -13.47
C VAL A 263 17.82 -7.69 -14.94
#